data_AF-A0A7X3I9J1-F1
#
_entry.id   AF-A0A7X3I9J1-F1
#
_cell.length_a   1.000
_cell.length_b   1.000
_cell.length_c   1.000
_cell.angle_alpha   90.00
_cell.angle_beta   90.00
_cell.angle_gamma   90.00
#
_symmetry.space_group_name_H-M   'P 1'
#
loop_
_entity.id
_entity.type
_entity.pdbx_description
1 polymer ?
#
loop_
_entity_poly.entity_id
_entity_poly.type
_entity_poly.pdbx_seq_one_letter_code
_entity_poly.pdbx_strand_id
1 'polypeptide(L)'
;MLVPIPVVCFVGTLVTDIAYWLTANMQWANFSAWLLSVGLIVSALAVLAGLIDFFGDRRIRRIRTAWIHAAGNAVALVLSIINVFVHSRDAYTSVVPTGLILSAVVVLILGLTGWLGAALVHRHGVGVQAEERA
;
A
#
# COMPACT_ATOMS: atom_id res chain seq x y z
N MET A 1 4.84 8.38 9.78
CA MET A 1 4.51 9.40 8.77
C MET A 1 4.82 8.98 7.31
N LEU A 2 5.34 7.77 7.05
CA LEU A 2 5.67 7.31 5.69
C LEU A 2 4.52 6.63 4.94
N VAL A 3 3.45 6.23 5.64
CA VAL A 3 2.33 5.44 5.09
C VAL A 3 1.48 6.16 4.02
N PRO A 4 1.25 7.49 4.06
CA PRO A 4 0.43 8.16 3.04
C PRO A 4 1.02 8.09 1.64
N ILE A 5 2.35 8.11 1.52
CA ILE A 5 3.03 8.17 0.22
C ILE A 5 2.77 6.90 -0.62
N PRO A 6 3.01 5.67 -0.12
CA PRO A 6 2.67 4.45 -0.85
C PRO A 6 1.19 4.36 -1.21
N VAL A 7 0.29 4.80 -0.32
CA VAL A 7 -1.16 4.76 -0.56
C VAL A 7 -1.52 5.62 -1.76
N VAL A 8 -1.02 6.86 -1.81
CA VAL A 8 -1.27 7.76 -2.95
C VAL A 8 -0.67 7.18 -4.23
N CYS A 9 0.53 6.61 -4.17
CA CYS A 9 1.15 5.97 -5.34
C CYS A 9 0.30 4.80 -5.87
N PHE A 10 -0.13 3.88 -5.01
CA PHE A 10 -0.92 2.72 -5.43
C PHE A 10 -2.33 3.09 -5.92
N VAL A 11 -2.98 4.09 -5.30
CA VAL A 11 -4.23 4.65 -5.82
C VAL A 11 -4.01 5.32 -7.18
N GLY A 12 -2.91 6.06 -7.33
CA GLY A 12 -2.50 6.64 -8.60
C GLY A 12 -2.33 5.59 -9.69
N THR A 13 -1.64 4.48 -9.38
CA THR A 13 -1.48 3.34 -10.30
C THR A 13 -2.83 2.80 -10.76
N LEU A 14 -3.80 2.61 -9.86
CA LEU A 14 -5.14 2.14 -10.26
C LEU A 14 -5.84 3.13 -11.19
N VAL A 15 -5.75 4.44 -10.90
CA VAL A 15 -6.36 5.49 -11.75
C VAL A 15 -5.73 5.48 -13.13
N THR A 16 -4.40 5.37 -13.23
CA THR A 16 -3.70 5.33 -14.51
C THR A 16 -3.94 4.02 -15.26
N ASP A 17 -4.12 2.89 -14.57
CA ASP A 17 -4.51 1.60 -15.16
C ASP A 17 -5.90 1.69 -15.80
N ILE A 18 -6.86 2.31 -15.12
CA ILE A 18 -8.21 2.56 -15.64
C ILE A 18 -8.12 3.48 -16.86
N ALA A 19 -7.33 4.56 -16.79
CA ALA A 19 -7.14 5.46 -17.92
C ALA A 19 -6.50 4.76 -19.13
N TYR A 20 -5.53 3.87 -18.90
CA TYR A 20 -4.95 3.02 -19.94
C TYR A 20 -5.99 2.08 -20.55
N TRP A 21 -6.80 1.42 -19.72
CA TRP A 21 -7.85 0.51 -20.18
C TRP A 21 -8.87 1.23 -21.08
N LEU A 22 -9.23 2.47 -20.75
CA LEU A 22 -10.20 3.27 -21.50
C LEU A 22 -9.63 3.92 -22.78
N THR A 23 -8.35 4.29 -22.79
CA THR A 23 -7.77 5.12 -23.86
C THR A 23 -6.72 4.40 -24.71
N ALA A 24 -6.20 3.27 -24.25
CA ALA A 24 -5.06 2.54 -24.82
C ALA A 24 -3.79 3.38 -25.06
N ASN A 25 -3.68 4.57 -24.43
CA ASN A 25 -2.54 5.44 -24.58
C ASN A 25 -1.38 4.98 -23.69
N MET A 26 -0.25 4.61 -24.30
CA MET A 26 0.92 4.06 -23.63
C MET A 26 1.49 4.96 -22.51
N GLN A 27 1.24 6.27 -22.55
CA GLN A 27 1.68 7.16 -21.47
C GLN A 27 1.07 6.79 -20.12
N TRP A 28 -0.18 6.30 -20.09
CA TRP A 28 -0.82 5.84 -18.86
C TRP A 28 -0.14 4.60 -18.28
N ALA A 29 0.24 3.64 -19.13
CA ALA A 29 0.97 2.46 -18.70
C ALA A 29 2.36 2.84 -18.12
N ASN A 30 3.04 3.81 -18.74
CA ASN A 30 4.30 4.35 -18.21
C ASN A 30 4.10 4.99 -16.82
N PHE A 31 3.05 5.79 -16.64
CA PHE A 31 2.72 6.38 -15.34
C PHE A 31 2.42 5.31 -14.29
N SER A 32 1.62 4.29 -14.64
CA SER A 32 1.33 3.15 -13.75
C SER A 32 2.62 2.48 -13.29
N ALA A 33 3.53 2.17 -14.21
CA ALA A 33 4.80 1.52 -13.90
C ALA A 33 5.69 2.36 -12.96
N TRP A 34 5.80 3.67 -13.19
CA TRP A 34 6.58 4.57 -12.33
C TRP A 34 5.94 4.76 -10.95
N LEU A 35 4.63 4.99 -10.88
CA LEU A 35 3.90 5.13 -9.62
C LEU A 35 3.99 3.86 -8.78
N LEU A 36 3.85 2.69 -9.42
CA LEU A 36 3.93 1.40 -8.76
C LEU A 36 5.35 1.14 -8.23
N SER A 37 6.37 1.46 -9.02
CA SER A 37 7.78 1.30 -8.62
C SER A 37 8.16 2.21 -7.45
N VAL A 38 7.81 3.50 -7.50
CA VAL A 38 8.06 4.45 -6.40
C VAL A 38 7.26 4.04 -5.15
N GLY A 39 5.98 3.69 -5.33
CA GLY A 39 5.13 3.20 -4.26
C GLY A 39 5.71 1.97 -3.55
N LEU A 40 6.26 1.03 -4.33
CA LEU A 40 6.93 -0.16 -3.79
C LEU A 40 8.17 0.17 -2.96
N ILE A 41 9.05 1.05 -3.45
CA ILE A 41 10.27 1.45 -2.73
C ILE A 41 9.90 2.07 -1.39
N VAL A 42 8.96 3.02 -1.38
CA VAL A 42 8.54 3.69 -0.15
C VAL A 42 7.77 2.75 0.77
N SER A 43 6.96 1.83 0.21
CA SER A 43 6.24 0.82 0.98
C SER A 43 7.20 -0.15 1.69
N ALA A 44 8.28 -0.56 1.03
CA ALA A 44 9.31 -1.39 1.64
C ALA A 44 9.95 -0.69 2.86
N LEU A 45 10.29 0.60 2.73
CA LEU A 45 10.80 1.40 3.85
C LEU A 45 9.77 1.54 4.98
N ALA A 46 8.50 1.74 4.64
CA ALA A 46 7.42 1.83 5.63
C ALA A 46 7.21 0.51 6.39
N VAL A 47 7.29 -0.64 5.70
CA VAL A 47 7.22 -1.96 6.34
C VAL A 47 8.42 -2.19 7.26
N LEU A 48 9.63 -1.83 6.85
CA LEU A 48 10.82 -1.95 7.70
C LEU A 48 10.68 -1.09 8.97
N ALA A 49 10.26 0.15 8.85
CA ALA A 49 9.99 1.01 10.00
C ALA A 49 8.91 0.42 10.93
N GLY A 50 7.80 -0.05 10.35
CA GLY A 50 6.73 -0.69 11.11
C GLY A 50 7.16 -1.97 11.82
N LEU A 51 8.05 -2.77 11.22
CA LEU A 51 8.62 -3.97 11.85
C LEU A 51 9.51 -3.60 13.05
N ILE A 52 10.34 -2.56 12.93
CA ILE A 52 11.18 -2.08 14.04
C ILE A 52 10.29 -1.69 15.24
N ASP A 53 9.25 -0.90 15.00
CA ASP A 53 8.31 -0.48 16.05
C ASP A 53 7.56 -1.69 16.66
N PHE A 54 7.15 -2.63 15.81
CA PHE A 54 6.41 -3.82 16.22
C PHE A 54 7.23 -4.78 17.10
N PHE A 55 8.51 -4.97 16.78
CA PHE A 55 9.40 -5.81 17.59
C PHE A 55 9.92 -5.08 18.83
N GLY A 56 10.10 -3.76 18.75
CA GLY A 56 10.54 -2.90 19.85
C GLY A 56 9.54 -2.83 21.01
N ASP A 57 8.24 -2.78 20.72
CA ASP A 57 7.21 -2.63 21.77
C ASP A 57 6.35 -3.90 21.96
N ARG A 58 6.47 -4.53 23.13
CA ARG A 58 5.66 -5.69 23.54
C ARG A 58 4.17 -5.35 23.69
N ARG A 59 3.78 -4.08 23.92
CA ARG A 59 2.37 -3.66 24.02
C ARG A 59 1.68 -3.72 22.66
N ILE A 60 2.35 -3.35 21.58
CA ILE A 60 1.80 -3.36 20.21
C ILE A 60 1.48 -4.80 19.77
N ARG A 61 2.37 -5.75 20.07
CA ARG A 61 2.17 -7.19 19.77
C ARG A 61 0.94 -7.81 20.43
N ARG A 62 0.45 -7.22 21.52
CA ARG A 62 -0.69 -7.70 22.28
C ARG A 62 -2.04 -7.26 21.67
N ILE A 63 -2.00 -6.33 20.72
CA ILE A 63 -3.19 -5.79 20.06
C ILE A 63 -3.47 -6.61 18.79
N ARG A 64 -4.55 -7.40 18.79
CA ARG A 64 -4.96 -8.24 17.65
C ARG A 64 -5.14 -7.45 16.35
N THR A 65 -5.65 -6.22 16.45
CA THR A 65 -5.83 -5.35 15.29
C THR A 65 -4.49 -4.88 14.67
N ALA A 66 -3.42 -4.77 15.46
CA ALA A 66 -2.09 -4.43 14.94
C ALA A 66 -1.54 -5.56 14.05
N TRP A 67 -1.78 -6.82 14.43
CA TRP A 67 -1.45 -7.98 13.61
C TRP A 67 -2.22 -8.01 12.28
N ILE A 68 -3.54 -7.74 12.31
CA ILE A 68 -4.38 -7.70 11.10
C ILE A 68 -3.91 -6.57 10.17
N HIS A 69 -3.61 -5.39 10.73
CA HIS A 69 -3.09 -4.26 9.97
C HIS A 69 -1.73 -4.59 9.33
N ALA A 70 -0.79 -5.15 10.11
CA ALA A 70 0.52 -5.55 9.60
C ALA A 70 0.42 -6.62 8.50
N ALA A 71 -0.40 -7.66 8.72
CA ALA A 71 -0.61 -8.72 7.74
C ALA A 71 -1.25 -8.18 6.44
N GLY A 72 -2.26 -7.31 6.54
CA GLY A 72 -2.90 -6.72 5.36
C GLY A 72 -1.93 -5.87 4.54
N ASN A 73 -1.09 -5.05 5.20
CA ASN A 73 -0.07 -4.28 4.48
C ASN A 73 1.02 -5.16 3.86
N ALA A 74 1.41 -6.26 4.51
CA ALA A 74 2.35 -7.22 3.95
C ALA A 74 1.78 -7.91 2.69
N VAL A 75 0.50 -8.29 2.73
CA VAL A 75 -0.18 -8.85 1.55
C VAL A 75 -0.26 -7.83 0.42
N ALA A 76 -0.61 -6.57 0.72
CA ALA A 76 -0.62 -5.49 -0.26
C ALA A 76 0.76 -5.30 -0.91
N LEU A 77 1.84 -5.32 -0.12
CA LEU A 77 3.22 -5.22 -0.64
C LEU A 77 3.54 -6.37 -1.60
N VAL A 78 3.25 -7.61 -1.23
CA VAL A 78 3.50 -8.79 -2.08
C VAL A 78 2.70 -8.70 -3.39
N LEU A 79 1.42 -8.31 -3.32
CA LEU A 79 0.60 -8.12 -4.51
C LEU A 79 1.13 -7.00 -5.41
N SER A 80 1.59 -5.89 -4.83
CA SER A 80 2.23 -4.80 -5.59
C SER A 80 3.52 -5.26 -6.26
N ILE A 81 4.32 -6.12 -5.62
CA ILE A 81 5.52 -6.71 -6.23
C ILE A 81 5.13 -7.55 -7.44
N ILE A 82 4.12 -8.42 -7.32
CA ILE A 82 3.61 -9.19 -8.46
C ILE A 82 3.11 -8.25 -9.55
N ASN A 83 2.43 -7.17 -9.18
CA ASN A 83 1.88 -6.19 -10.12
C ASN A 83 2.98 -5.49 -10.92
N VAL A 84 4.15 -5.19 -10.32
CA VAL A 84 5.25 -4.54 -11.06
C VAL A 84 5.85 -5.46 -12.11
N PHE A 85 5.92 -6.77 -11.84
CA PHE A 85 6.33 -7.76 -12.83
C PHE A 85 5.28 -7.98 -13.94
N VAL A 86 4.00 -7.72 -13.66
CA VAL A 86 2.96 -7.72 -14.70
C VAL A 86 3.12 -6.48 -15.57
N HIS A 87 3.36 -5.32 -14.97
CA HIS A 87 3.59 -4.05 -15.67
C HIS A 87 4.90 -4.00 -16.45
N SER A 88 5.86 -4.90 -16.17
CA SER A 88 7.09 -5.03 -16.96
C SER A 88 6.90 -5.83 -18.26
N ARG A 89 5.69 -6.32 -18.55
CA ARG A 89 5.36 -6.97 -19.82
C ARG A 89 5.13 -5.93 -20.92
N ASP A 90 5.06 -6.40 -22.15
CA ASP A 90 4.82 -5.55 -23.30
C ASP A 90 3.35 -5.35 -23.64
N ALA A 91 3.08 -4.18 -24.21
CA ALA A 91 1.81 -3.78 -24.81
C ALA A 91 0.62 -3.89 -23.85
N TYR A 92 -0.57 -4.12 -24.39
CA TYR A 92 -1.84 -4.10 -23.66
C TYR A 92 -1.88 -5.05 -22.45
N THR A 93 -1.14 -6.15 -22.51
CA THR A 93 -1.12 -7.18 -21.47
C THR A 93 -0.36 -6.80 -20.20
N SER A 94 0.37 -5.67 -20.22
CA SER A 94 1.06 -5.14 -19.04
C SER A 94 0.10 -4.58 -17.99
N VAL A 95 -1.08 -4.14 -18.43
CA VAL A 95 -2.13 -3.58 -17.56
C VAL A 95 -3.35 -4.47 -17.55
N VAL A 96 -3.87 -4.89 -18.71
CA VAL A 96 -5.17 -5.58 -18.80
C VAL A 96 -4.99 -7.07 -19.10
N PRO A 97 -5.73 -7.97 -18.41
CA PRO A 97 -6.61 -7.72 -17.26
C PRO A 97 -5.88 -7.78 -15.91
N THR A 98 -4.71 -8.43 -15.86
CA THR A 98 -4.09 -8.84 -14.61
C THR A 98 -3.55 -7.66 -13.80
N GLY A 99 -2.90 -6.68 -14.44
CA GLY A 99 -2.33 -5.53 -13.73
C GLY A 99 -3.40 -4.66 -13.07
N LEU A 100 -4.49 -4.40 -13.78
CA LEU A 100 -5.67 -3.66 -13.31
C LEU A 100 -6.37 -4.37 -12.14
N ILE A 101 -6.52 -5.70 -12.21
CA ILE A 101 -7.10 -6.47 -11.11
C ILE A 101 -6.20 -6.39 -9.87
N LEU A 102 -4.88 -6.53 -10.04
CA LEU A 102 -3.93 -6.46 -8.94
C LEU A 102 -3.91 -5.07 -8.30
N SER A 103 -3.89 -4.00 -9.09
CA SER A 103 -3.94 -2.63 -8.54
C SER A 103 -5.25 -2.36 -7.79
N ALA A 104 -6.39 -2.84 -8.30
CA ALA A 104 -7.68 -2.72 -7.62
C ALA A 104 -7.70 -3.46 -6.27
N VAL A 105 -7.19 -4.70 -6.24
CA VAL A 105 -7.11 -5.49 -4.99
C VAL A 105 -6.19 -4.83 -3.97
N VAL A 106 -5.03 -4.32 -4.39
CA VAL A 106 -4.09 -3.60 -3.51
C VAL A 106 -4.77 -2.38 -2.88
N VAL A 107 -5.45 -1.54 -3.69
CA VAL A 107 -6.15 -0.35 -3.19
C VAL A 107 -7.26 -0.73 -2.21
N LEU A 108 -8.01 -1.79 -2.49
CA LEU A 108 -9.05 -2.28 -1.57
C LEU A 108 -8.46 -2.71 -0.22
N ILE A 109 -7.36 -3.47 -0.24
CA ILE A 109 -6.66 -3.90 0.99
C ILE A 109 -6.19 -2.68 1.78
N LEU A 110 -5.57 -1.69 1.12
CA LEU A 110 -5.07 -0.47 1.77
C LEU A 110 -6.20 0.38 2.37
N GLY A 111 -7.36 0.44 1.70
CA GLY A 111 -8.55 1.09 2.25
C GLY A 111 -9.03 0.41 3.53
N LEU A 112 -9.10 -0.93 3.53
CA LEU A 112 -9.51 -1.72 4.70
C LEU A 112 -8.50 -1.63 5.84
N THR A 113 -7.19 -1.74 5.57
CA THR A 113 -6.16 -1.64 6.59
C THR A 113 -6.05 -0.23 7.13
N GLY A 114 -6.20 0.79 6.29
CA GLY A 114 -6.24 2.20 6.68
C GLY A 114 -7.40 2.50 7.63
N TRP A 115 -8.61 1.99 7.34
CA TRP A 115 -9.76 2.10 8.23
C TRP A 115 -9.51 1.45 9.60
N LEU A 116 -8.93 0.24 9.61
CA LEU A 116 -8.56 -0.45 10.86
C LEU A 116 -7.51 0.33 11.66
N GLY A 117 -6.55 0.96 10.98
CA GLY A 117 -5.54 1.82 11.61
C GLY A 117 -6.15 3.07 12.24
N ALA A 118 -7.06 3.74 11.54
CA ALA A 118 -7.79 4.90 12.07
C ALA A 118 -8.65 4.52 13.29
N ALA A 119 -9.31 3.35 13.25
CA ALA A 119 -10.08 2.82 14.37
C ALA A 119 -9.21 2.50 15.61
N LEU A 120 -7.95 2.09 15.42
CA LEU A 120 -6.98 1.89 16.50
C LEU A 120 -6.63 3.20 17.21
N VAL A 121 -6.35 4.26 16.45
CA VAL A 121 -6.03 5.58 17.00
C VAL A 121 -7.23 6.13 17.79
N HIS A 122 -8.44 6.00 17.25
CA HIS A 122 -9.66 6.54 17.88
C HIS A 122 -10.14 5.71 19.10
N ARG A 123 -9.95 4.39 19.12
CA ARG A 123 -10.39 3.55 20.25
C ARG A 123 -9.34 3.31 21.34
N HIS A 124 -8.04 3.37 21.03
CA HIS A 124 -6.98 2.96 21.95
C HIS A 124 -5.98 4.08 22.29
N GLY A 125 -6.14 5.30 21.75
CA GLY A 125 -5.35 6.47 22.16
C GLY A 125 -3.85 6.38 21.86
N VAL A 126 -3.44 5.49 20.95
CA VAL A 126 -2.04 5.33 20.57
C VAL A 126 -1.66 6.48 19.63
N GLY A 127 -1.09 7.54 20.22
CA GLY A 127 -0.68 8.77 19.54
C GLY A 127 -0.61 10.00 20.46
N VAL A 128 -1.40 10.03 21.55
CA VAL A 128 -1.47 11.20 22.46
C VAL A 128 -0.55 11.08 23.67
N GLN A 129 -0.23 9.86 24.14
CA GLN A 129 0.59 9.68 25.35
C GLN A 129 2.11 9.84 25.15
N ALA A 130 2.58 9.98 23.91
CA ALA A 130 4.01 10.24 23.64
C ALA A 130 4.38 11.72 23.80
N GLU A 131 3.41 12.62 23.72
CA GLU A 131 3.64 14.08 23.78
C GLU A 131 3.61 14.60 25.23
N GLU A 132 2.93 13.91 26.15
CA GLU A 132 2.79 14.34 27.55
C GLU A 132 3.97 13.91 28.46
N ARG A 133 5.01 13.28 27.88
CA ARG A 133 6.24 12.88 28.59
C ARG A 133 7.54 13.36 27.95
N ALA A 134 7.47 14.32 27.03
CA ALA A 134 8.61 15.10 26.55
C ALA A 134 8.58 16.48 27.21
#